data_AF-A0A1V1T1L2-F1
#
_entry.id   AF-A0A1V1T1L2-F1
#
_cell.length_a   1.000
_cell.length_b   1.000
_cell.length_c   1.000
_cell.angle_alpha   90.00
_cell.angle_beta   90.00
_cell.angle_gamma   90.00
#
_symmetry.space_group_name_H-M   'P 1'
#
loop_
_entity.id
_entity.type
_entity.pdbx_description
1 polymer ?
#
loop_
_entity_poly.entity_id
_entity_poly.type
_entity_poly.pdbx_seq_one_letter_code
_entity_poly.pdbx_strand_id
1 'polypeptide(L)'
;MHTHESGVNQPPLFQQYSSLLFTNPTDRPIAVSGIQRRLLEAFGTRGGYGVFDEDVKTGQLGLLRRSLLWHRAVDREGNSRLSRIEFSAAERPDSAAPVVPSWSWMAYTGEISFL
;
A
#
# COMPACT_ATOMS: atom_id res chain seq x y z
N MET A 1 8.12 -34.60 -23.18
CA MET A 1 9.05 -33.57 -22.71
C MET A 1 8.32 -32.24 -22.73
N HIS A 2 7.58 -31.93 -21.66
CA HIS A 2 6.86 -30.68 -21.49
C HIS A 2 7.37 -30.05 -20.21
N THR A 3 8.09 -28.95 -20.37
CA THR A 3 8.60 -28.11 -19.28
C THR A 3 7.41 -27.46 -18.60
N HIS A 4 7.18 -27.87 -17.35
CA HIS A 4 6.29 -27.19 -16.43
C HIS A 4 6.96 -25.83 -16.11
N GLU A 5 6.45 -24.74 -16.68
CA GLU A 5 6.83 -23.40 -16.26
C GLU A 5 6.36 -23.24 -14.82
N SER A 6 7.31 -23.19 -13.89
CA SER A 6 7.08 -22.82 -12.50
C SER A 6 6.49 -21.41 -12.48
N GLY A 7 5.16 -21.32 -12.38
CA GLY A 7 4.46 -20.08 -12.12
C GLY A 7 4.95 -19.50 -10.81
N VAL A 8 5.88 -18.56 -10.88
CA VAL A 8 6.30 -17.79 -9.71
C VAL A 8 5.06 -17.03 -9.25
N ASN A 9 4.50 -17.44 -8.11
CA ASN A 9 3.47 -16.66 -7.42
C ASN A 9 4.10 -15.32 -7.02
N GLN A 10 3.95 -14.32 -7.88
CA GLN A 10 4.40 -12.97 -7.59
C GLN A 10 3.52 -12.41 -6.48
N PRO A 11 4.10 -11.96 -5.35
CA PRO A 11 3.31 -11.34 -4.30
C PRO A 11 2.61 -10.10 -4.85
N PRO A 12 1.41 -9.75 -4.31
CA PRO A 12 0.70 -8.55 -4.72
C PRO A 12 1.63 -7.34 -4.69
N LEU A 13 1.51 -6.46 -5.68
CA LEU A 13 2.40 -5.30 -5.86
C LEU A 13 2.59 -4.49 -4.57
N PHE A 14 1.50 -4.23 -3.85
CA PHE A 14 1.57 -3.49 -2.59
C PHE A 14 2.30 -4.23 -1.47
N GLN A 15 2.24 -5.56 -1.43
CA GLN A 15 3.03 -6.34 -0.47
C GLN A 15 4.53 -6.18 -0.77
N GLN A 16 4.94 -6.29 -2.03
CA GLN A 16 6.33 -6.04 -2.45
C GLN A 16 6.82 -4.65 -2.06
N TYR A 17 6.02 -3.61 -2.31
CA TYR A 17 6.42 -2.24 -1.93
C TYR A 17 6.38 -2.02 -0.42
N SER A 18 5.52 -2.72 0.32
CA SER A 18 5.44 -2.60 1.77
C SER A 18 6.64 -3.21 2.50
N SER A 19 7.30 -4.21 1.91
CA SER A 19 8.50 -4.86 2.46
C SER A 19 9.78 -4.07 2.20
N LEU A 20 9.75 -3.09 1.30
CA LEU A 20 10.90 -2.21 1.07
C LEU A 20 11.19 -1.33 2.28
N LEU A 21 12.46 -1.28 2.66
CA LEU A 21 12.95 -0.41 3.72
C LEU A 21 13.07 1.02 3.18
N PHE A 22 12.47 1.97 3.90
CA PHE A 22 12.61 3.40 3.64
C PHE A 22 13.62 3.98 4.62
N THR A 23 14.58 4.77 4.14
CA THR A 23 15.55 5.48 4.99
C THR A 23 14.84 6.44 5.96
N ASN A 24 13.79 7.13 5.47
CA ASN A 24 12.87 7.89 6.29
C ASN A 24 11.47 7.28 6.21
N PRO A 25 10.91 6.78 7.33
CA PRO A 25 9.55 6.27 7.39
C PRO A 25 8.48 7.22 6.82
N THR A 26 8.65 8.54 6.96
CA THR A 26 7.66 9.53 6.48
C THR A 26 7.57 9.61 4.96
N ASP A 27 8.55 9.08 4.22
CA ASP A 27 8.53 9.08 2.75
C ASP A 27 7.68 7.94 2.17
N ARG A 28 7.38 6.91 2.97
CA ARG A 28 6.60 5.74 2.56
C ARG A 28 5.23 6.11 1.97
N PRO A 29 4.38 6.95 2.60
CA PRO A 29 3.11 7.33 2.02
C PRO A 29 3.25 8.04 0.68
N ILE A 30 4.30 8.85 0.50
CA ILE A 30 4.54 9.60 -0.74
C ILE A 30 4.91 8.65 -1.87
N ALA A 31 5.87 7.75 -1.62
CA ALA A 31 6.32 6.75 -2.58
C ALA A 31 5.18 5.83 -3.02
N VAL A 32 4.41 5.30 -2.06
CA VAL A 32 3.30 4.39 -2.33
C VAL A 32 2.13 5.13 -3.01
N SER A 33 1.83 6.37 -2.61
CA SER A 33 0.79 7.17 -3.27
C SER A 33 1.09 7.42 -4.75
N GLY A 34 2.37 7.60 -5.10
CA GLY A 34 2.79 7.72 -6.50
C GLY A 34 2.46 6.47 -7.33
N ILE A 35 2.63 5.28 -6.75
CA ILE A 35 2.30 4.00 -7.40
C ILE A 35 0.79 3.83 -7.49
N GLN A 36 0.08 4.05 -6.37
CA GLN A 36 -1.38 3.95 -6.33
C GLN A 36 -2.02 4.87 -7.36
N ARG A 37 -1.57 6.12 -7.47
CA ARG A 37 -2.07 7.08 -8.46
C ARG A 37 -1.92 6.56 -9.89
N ARG A 38 -0.77 5.99 -10.24
CA ARG A 38 -0.55 5.44 -11.59
C ARG A 38 -1.44 4.24 -11.88
N LEU A 39 -1.68 3.39 -10.88
CA LEU A 39 -2.64 2.27 -11.00
C LEU A 39 -4.06 2.79 -11.19
N LEU A 40 -4.47 3.79 -10.40
CA LEU A 40 -5.78 4.43 -10.50
C LEU A 40 -6.00 5.02 -11.90
N GLU A 41 -5.02 5.74 -12.42
CA GLU A 41 -5.04 6.31 -13.78
C GLU A 41 -5.11 5.19 -14.84
N ALA A 42 -4.30 4.14 -14.71
CA ALA A 42 -4.28 3.01 -15.65
C ALA A 42 -5.60 2.23 -15.68
N PHE A 43 -6.21 2.01 -14.51
CA PHE A 43 -7.49 1.30 -14.39
C PHE A 43 -8.71 2.20 -14.57
N GLY A 44 -8.53 3.52 -14.74
CA GLY A 44 -9.65 4.46 -14.81
C GLY A 44 -10.49 4.47 -13.53
N THR A 45 -9.86 4.27 -12.38
CA THR A 45 -10.53 4.19 -11.07
C THR A 45 -10.12 5.37 -10.18
N ARG A 46 -10.97 5.70 -9.19
CA ARG A 46 -10.65 6.66 -8.12
C ARG A 46 -10.28 5.92 -6.85
N GLY A 47 -9.47 6.55 -6.00
CA GLY A 47 -9.02 5.95 -4.75
C GLY A 47 -7.86 6.70 -4.12
N GLY A 48 -7.44 6.23 -2.94
CA GLY A 48 -6.34 6.80 -2.18
C GLY A 48 -6.06 5.99 -0.91
N TYR A 49 -4.87 6.15 -0.33
CA TYR A 49 -4.48 5.54 0.94
C TYR A 49 -4.70 4.01 1.04
N GLY A 50 -4.61 3.31 -0.10
CA GLY A 50 -4.80 1.85 -0.17
C GLY A 50 -6.23 1.39 -0.47
N VAL A 51 -7.17 2.31 -0.71
CA VAL A 51 -8.54 2.00 -1.15
C VAL A 51 -8.75 2.39 -2.61
N PHE A 52 -9.53 1.60 -3.33
CA PHE A 52 -10.03 1.90 -4.67
C PHE A 52 -11.56 2.01 -4.58
N ASP A 53 -12.10 3.19 -4.90
CA ASP A 53 -13.50 3.57 -4.66
C ASP A 53 -14.41 3.19 -5.84
N GLU A 54 -14.17 3.75 -7.02
CA GLU A 54 -15.13 3.80 -8.13
C GLU A 54 -14.43 3.71 -9.49
N ASP A 55 -15.03 2.94 -10.42
CA ASP A 55 -14.67 2.99 -11.83
C ASP A 55 -15.30 4.24 -12.46
N VAL A 56 -14.45 5.13 -12.98
CA VAL A 56 -14.85 6.42 -13.54
C VAL A 56 -15.66 6.26 -14.84
N LYS A 57 -15.51 5.14 -15.56
CA LYS A 57 -16.17 4.91 -16.85
C LYS A 57 -17.54 4.25 -16.71
N THR A 58 -17.70 3.36 -15.74
CA THR A 58 -18.93 2.58 -15.58
C THR A 58 -19.83 3.09 -14.46
N GLY A 59 -19.30 3.96 -13.58
CA GLY A 59 -20.03 4.46 -12.39
C GLY A 59 -20.36 3.35 -11.39
N GLN A 60 -19.87 2.13 -11.61
CA GLN A 60 -20.02 1.03 -10.69
C GLN A 60 -19.05 1.25 -9.53
N LEU A 61 -19.54 1.10 -8.30
CA LEU A 61 -18.66 1.00 -7.14
C LEU A 61 -17.71 -0.16 -7.42
N GLY A 62 -16.42 0.15 -7.57
CA GLY A 62 -15.42 -0.89 -7.72
C GLY A 62 -15.57 -1.83 -6.54
N LEU A 63 -15.50 -3.15 -6.78
CA LEU A 63 -15.57 -4.20 -5.76
C LEU A 63 -14.53 -4.03 -4.62
N LEU A 64 -13.68 -3.01 -4.73
CA LEU A 64 -12.47 -2.74 -3.96
C LEU A 64 -12.65 -1.75 -2.80
N ARG A 65 -13.87 -1.24 -2.53
CA ARG A 65 -14.20 -0.71 -1.18
C ARG A 65 -14.01 -1.76 -0.08
N ARG A 66 -13.94 -3.05 -0.47
CA ARG A 66 -13.61 -4.21 0.38
C ARG A 66 -12.14 -4.65 0.31
N SER A 67 -11.26 -3.93 -0.38
CA SER A 67 -9.81 -4.25 -0.44
C SER A 67 -9.05 -3.88 0.84
N LEU A 68 -9.76 -3.61 1.93
CA LEU A 68 -9.24 -3.53 3.30
C LEU A 68 -8.85 -4.90 3.88
N LEU A 69 -8.70 -5.93 3.04
CA LEU A 69 -8.23 -7.24 3.45
C LEU A 69 -6.70 -7.26 3.40
N TRP A 70 -6.08 -6.38 4.15
CA TRP A 70 -4.67 -6.46 4.44
C TRP A 70 -4.49 -6.73 5.93
N HIS A 71 -3.46 -7.48 6.25
CA HIS A 71 -3.04 -7.74 7.61
C HIS A 71 -1.53 -7.55 7.72
N ARG A 72 -1.04 -7.45 8.96
CA ARG A 72 0.40 -7.50 9.22
C ARG A 72 0.98 -8.79 8.64
N ALA A 73 2.03 -8.67 7.83
CA ALA A 73 2.76 -9.83 7.37
C ALA A 73 3.41 -10.53 8.57
N VAL A 74 3.43 -11.86 8.54
CA VAL A 74 4.07 -12.67 9.58
C VAL A 74 5.34 -13.25 8.97
N ASP A 75 6.51 -12.81 9.45
CA ASP A 75 7.78 -13.47 9.11
C ASP A 75 7.82 -14.90 9.68
N ARG A 76 8.81 -15.69 9.24
CA ARG A 76 8.94 -17.11 9.63
C ARG A 76 9.09 -17.28 11.14
N GLU A 77 9.56 -16.23 11.83
CA GLU A 77 9.81 -16.20 13.26
C GLU A 77 8.62 -15.62 14.06
N GLY A 78 7.54 -15.19 13.40
CA GLY A 78 6.34 -14.63 14.03
C GLY A 78 6.51 -13.21 14.60
N ASN A 79 7.63 -12.55 14.34
CA ASN A 79 8.12 -11.36 15.03
C ASN A 79 7.88 -10.05 14.28
N SER A 80 7.43 -10.09 13.04
CA SER A 80 7.12 -8.89 12.25
C SER A 80 6.17 -7.97 13.01
N ARG A 81 6.46 -6.68 13.11
CA ARG A 81 5.61 -5.68 13.80
C ARG A 81 5.29 -4.54 12.84
N LEU A 82 4.06 -4.06 12.90
CA LEU A 82 3.71 -2.78 12.31
C LEU A 82 3.92 -1.69 13.36
N SER A 83 4.72 -0.69 13.03
CA SER A 83 4.96 0.47 13.90
C SER A 83 4.37 1.70 13.25
N ARG A 84 3.58 2.47 14.01
CA ARG A 84 3.00 3.70 13.49
C ARG A 84 4.10 4.70 13.15
N ILE A 85 3.97 5.36 12.00
CA ILE A 85 4.88 6.42 11.59
C ILE A 85 4.48 7.68 12.33
N GLU A 86 5.44 8.29 13.02
CA GLU A 86 5.26 9.60 13.64
C GLU A 86 5.47 10.68 12.57
N PHE A 87 4.37 11.29 12.13
CA PHE A 87 4.40 12.42 11.21
C PHE A 87 4.57 13.69 12.04
N SER A 88 5.78 13.97 12.50
CA SER A 88 6.04 15.18 13.27
C SER A 88 6.02 16.40 12.33
N ALA A 89 5.28 17.45 12.71
CA ALA A 89 5.26 18.70 11.93
C ALA A 89 6.63 19.39 11.86
N ALA A 90 7.57 19.00 12.73
CA ALA A 90 8.91 19.57 12.85
C ALA A 90 9.88 19.11 11.76
N GLU A 91 9.68 17.92 11.18
CA GLU A 91 10.61 17.37 10.18
C GLU A 91 10.44 17.99 8.78
N ARG A 92 9.35 18.74 8.57
CA ARG A 92 9.02 19.38 7.29
C ARG A 92 8.28 20.72 7.51
N PRO A 93 9.01 21.81 7.84
CA PRO A 93 8.41 23.10 8.17
C PRO A 93 7.70 23.80 6.99
N ASP A 94 7.99 23.36 5.76
CA ASP A 94 7.51 23.91 4.50
C ASP A 94 6.48 23.03 3.79
N SER A 95 6.11 21.89 4.38
CA SER A 95 5.43 20.85 3.62
C SER A 95 4.16 20.36 4.31
N ALA A 96 3.07 20.42 3.54
CA ALA A 96 1.83 19.70 3.78
C ALA A 96 2.11 18.18 3.76
N ALA A 97 2.77 17.67 4.79
CA ALA A 97 2.93 16.23 4.99
C ALA A 97 1.53 15.63 4.92
N PRO A 98 1.28 14.69 4.00
CA PRO A 98 -0.06 14.16 3.82
C PRO A 98 -0.51 13.54 5.13
N VAL A 99 -1.65 14.01 5.65
CA VAL A 99 -2.28 13.42 6.83
C VAL A 99 -2.77 12.04 6.43
N VAL A 100 -1.95 11.02 6.68
CA VAL A 100 -2.29 9.64 6.36
C VAL A 100 -3.31 9.15 7.40
N PRO A 101 -4.50 8.68 6.97
CA PRO A 101 -5.47 8.13 7.91
C PRO A 101 -4.93 6.92 8.66
N SER A 102 -5.27 6.79 9.94
CA SER A 102 -4.79 5.69 10.80
C SER A 102 -5.25 4.30 10.38
N TRP A 103 -6.31 4.20 9.57
CA TRP A 103 -6.77 2.94 8.97
C TRP A 103 -5.97 2.52 7.75
N SER A 104 -5.14 3.41 7.18
CA SER A 104 -4.30 3.08 6.03
C SER A 104 -3.05 2.37 6.50
N TRP A 105 -2.69 1.25 5.86
CA TRP A 105 -1.40 0.61 6.09
C TRP A 105 -0.21 1.51 5.75
N MET A 106 -0.42 2.57 4.96
CA MET A 106 0.61 3.57 4.67
C MET A 106 1.00 4.39 5.92
N ALA A 107 0.19 4.38 6.98
CA ALA A 107 0.50 5.03 8.25
C ALA A 107 1.45 4.21 9.14
N TYR A 108 1.88 3.03 8.68
CA TYR A 108 2.71 2.10 9.45
C TYR A 108 3.94 1.67 8.65
N THR A 109 5.07 1.48 9.33
CA THR A 109 6.22 0.74 8.81
C THR A 109 6.00 -0.77 8.98
N GLY A 110 6.74 -1.56 8.21
CA GLY A 110 6.64 -3.01 8.19
C GLY A 110 5.84 -3.54 7.01
N GLU A 111 6.00 -4.84 6.73
CA GLU A 111 5.34 -5.49 5.61
C GLU A 111 3.87 -5.79 5.91
N ILE A 112 3.03 -5.65 4.88
CA ILE A 112 1.65 -6.11 4.89
C ILE A 112 1.46 -7.28 3.94
N SER A 113 0.49 -8.13 4.25
CA SER A 113 0.01 -9.17 3.35
C SER A 113 -1.47 -8.94 3.06
N PHE A 114 -1.93 -9.43 1.91
CA PHE A 114 -3.34 -9.41 1.54
C PHE A 114 -3.96 -10.79 1.79
N LEU A 115 -5.24 -10.83 2.18
CA LEU A 115 -6.00 -12.08 2.33
C LEU A 115 -6.50 -12.60 0.98
#